data_AF-A0AAD7Y6L7-F1
#
_entry.id   AF-A0AAD7Y6L7-F1
#
_cell.length_a   1.000
_cell.length_b   1.000
_cell.length_c   1.000
_cell.angle_alpha   90.00
_cell.angle_beta   90.00
_cell.angle_gamma   90.00
#
_symmetry.space_group_name_H-M   'P 1'
#
loop_
_entity.id
_entity.type
_entity.pdbx_description
1 polymer ?
#
loop_
_entity_poly.entity_id
_entity_poly.type
_entity_poly.pdbx_seq_one_letter_code
_entity_poly.pdbx_strand_id
1 'polypeptide(L)'
;MADHENDAELCSIKNESADHKEVTNVSDSQRDKVEEYKEKPVRKESTTNTVQNEESQNMPNKKIKDHLNYILLGIAIFGLILSIVGLVLPKENVIKFEDYEIVKDYTDCTKHVPGAIEPRANQTKCKDSLNATVKECICSIQLEIKKDMLAPVTAFYELDPYDQIEKNYSQSRDDDQLAGHLSSEPSESCGSYTYACGNETSRRKPIAPCGRLADAMFNDSFSLQRNNVYLTYFRYGLISEDEKKQYQNPEPASNLSLAFRNFSKPMNWRMNVWELDIGNPDNNGFRNEPFIIWMKTDLKRKPAWRVNHTGEYEKGLPASNYSLRVTYAYPTQFGGRRKFILSSPDGNEVVQDYTDCVKYGTEIQCKDYINDSGQDCKCFILIEVKKPLTAPVTAFYELEAYDQISRLYSKSRDDDQLAGHLSLEPSESCGSYTYACENATARRKPIAPCGRLADAMFTDTFKLETNNESLTYIRYGLIAEDDKEHFHNPVTVGNLSNAFINFSKPMSWRKNVWELDIGHPDNNGFRNEQFIIWMKTDLKRKPVWRVNHTGVYEKALPAANYTLKVTYDYPTSRFSGRRKFIMSAKQKNVILAANAGGVTLLVIGLLCFITATCVLLYRCRRHIIRWIHT
;
A
#
# COMPACT_ATOMS: atom_id res chain seq x y z
N MET A 1 -6.28 -22.71 -7.53
CA MET A 1 -6.85 -22.32 -6.22
C MET A 1 -7.65 -23.45 -5.56
N ALA A 2 -7.69 -24.68 -6.14
CA ALA A 2 -8.55 -25.77 -5.66
C ALA A 2 -7.82 -26.92 -4.94
N ASP A 3 -6.50 -27.08 -5.09
CA ASP A 3 -5.85 -28.34 -4.66
C ASP A 3 -5.49 -28.43 -3.17
N HIS A 4 -5.40 -27.31 -2.44
CA HIS A 4 -5.08 -27.33 -1.00
C HIS A 4 -6.30 -27.31 -0.06
N GLU A 5 -7.50 -27.07 -0.60
CA GLU A 5 -8.74 -27.16 0.19
C GLU A 5 -9.14 -28.64 0.42
N ASN A 6 -8.76 -29.53 -0.51
CA ASN A 6 -9.00 -30.97 -0.45
C ASN A 6 -8.26 -31.68 0.71
N ASP A 7 -7.06 -31.23 1.08
CA ASP A 7 -6.28 -31.86 2.17
C ASP A 7 -6.89 -31.57 3.55
N ALA A 8 -7.57 -30.42 3.70
CA ALA A 8 -8.31 -30.08 4.92
C ALA A 8 -9.64 -30.85 5.03
N GLU A 9 -10.28 -31.14 3.89
CA GLU A 9 -11.56 -31.86 3.82
C GLU A 9 -11.41 -33.37 4.13
N LEU A 10 -10.27 -33.97 3.80
CA LEU A 10 -9.96 -35.38 4.09
C LEU A 10 -9.96 -35.73 5.59
N CYS A 11 -9.73 -34.74 6.47
CA CYS A 11 -9.72 -34.94 7.92
C CYS A 11 -11.12 -34.85 8.56
N SER A 12 -12.10 -34.23 7.90
CA SER A 12 -13.48 -34.15 8.41
C SER A 12 -14.26 -35.46 8.16
N ILE A 13 -13.96 -36.18 7.09
CA ILE A 13 -14.76 -37.31 6.61
C ILE A 13 -14.59 -38.60 7.45
N LYS A 14 -13.51 -38.73 8.25
CA LYS A 14 -13.24 -39.98 9.01
C LYS A 14 -13.71 -39.99 10.46
N ASN A 15 -14.11 -38.86 11.03
CA ASN A 15 -14.57 -38.80 12.43
C ASN A 15 -16.10 -38.93 12.62
N GLU A 16 -16.90 -38.87 11.54
CA GLU A 16 -18.36 -39.10 11.63
C GLU A 16 -18.75 -40.58 11.80
N SER A 17 -17.81 -41.53 11.74
CA SER A 17 -18.12 -42.96 11.90
C SER A 17 -18.03 -43.49 13.34
N ALA A 18 -17.68 -42.65 14.32
CA ALA A 18 -17.36 -43.11 15.67
C ALA A 18 -18.40 -42.78 16.75
N ASP A 19 -19.51 -42.11 16.44
CA ASP A 19 -20.53 -41.79 17.46
C ASP A 19 -21.96 -42.01 16.96
N HIS A 20 -22.42 -43.26 17.05
CA HIS A 20 -23.85 -43.56 17.11
C HIS A 20 -24.16 -44.81 17.94
N LYS A 21 -24.79 -44.58 19.10
CA LYS A 21 -25.88 -45.35 19.77
C LYS A 21 -26.24 -44.48 20.99
N GLU A 22 -27.45 -43.99 21.22
CA GLU A 22 -28.74 -44.66 21.09
C GLU A 22 -29.89 -43.61 21.19
N VAL A 23 -30.64 -43.40 20.11
CA VAL A 23 -32.11 -43.59 19.95
C VAL A 23 -32.94 -43.50 21.25
N THR A 24 -33.98 -42.66 21.45
CA THR A 24 -35.28 -42.51 20.73
C THR A 24 -36.05 -41.34 21.40
N ASN A 25 -36.66 -40.40 20.66
CA ASN A 25 -38.11 -40.28 20.30
C ASN A 25 -39.07 -40.11 21.50
N VAL A 26 -40.09 -39.24 21.56
CA VAL A 26 -40.95 -38.60 20.54
C VAL A 26 -41.83 -37.50 21.19
N SER A 27 -42.16 -36.52 20.34
CA SER A 27 -43.25 -35.54 20.23
C SER A 27 -44.21 -35.09 21.36
N ASP A 28 -44.63 -33.83 21.13
CA ASP A 28 -46.01 -33.29 21.15
C ASP A 28 -46.49 -32.38 22.30
N SER A 29 -46.56 -31.09 21.95
CA SER A 29 -47.79 -30.29 21.79
C SER A 29 -48.84 -30.25 22.92
N GLN A 30 -49.08 -28.99 23.34
CA GLN A 30 -50.37 -28.35 23.65
C GLN A 30 -50.90 -28.24 25.09
N ARG A 31 -51.10 -26.96 25.45
CA ARG A 31 -52.30 -26.30 26.00
C ARG A 31 -52.65 -26.29 27.51
N ASP A 32 -53.04 -25.08 27.87
CA ASP A 32 -54.11 -24.64 28.79
C ASP A 32 -53.88 -24.49 30.31
N LYS A 33 -53.93 -23.21 30.70
CA LYS A 33 -54.62 -22.54 31.83
C LYS A 33 -55.14 -23.42 32.98
N VAL A 34 -55.00 -22.91 34.22
CA VAL A 34 -56.12 -22.51 35.11
C VAL A 34 -55.54 -21.83 36.37
N GLU A 35 -56.21 -20.74 36.78
CA GLU A 35 -55.97 -19.93 37.97
C GLU A 35 -56.56 -20.54 39.26
N GLU A 36 -56.13 -19.94 40.37
CA GLU A 36 -56.90 -19.69 41.62
C GLU A 36 -56.77 -20.74 42.74
N TYR A 37 -56.23 -20.35 43.91
CA TYR A 37 -57.03 -19.88 45.05
C TYR A 37 -56.16 -19.38 46.21
N LYS A 38 -56.64 -18.29 46.83
CA LYS A 38 -56.17 -17.62 48.05
C LYS A 38 -56.50 -18.43 49.30
N GLU A 39 -55.71 -18.25 50.36
CA GLU A 39 -56.23 -17.85 51.68
C GLU A 39 -55.12 -17.29 52.62
N LYS A 40 -55.53 -16.31 53.43
CA LYS A 40 -54.82 -15.57 54.50
C LYS A 40 -55.02 -16.30 55.86
N PRO A 41 -54.78 -15.74 57.09
CA PRO A 41 -54.00 -14.56 57.58
C PRO A 41 -53.18 -14.83 58.87
N VAL A 42 -52.30 -13.90 59.33
CA VAL A 42 -52.00 -13.70 60.79
C VAL A 42 -51.64 -12.24 61.17
N ARG A 43 -52.49 -11.64 62.03
CA ARG A 43 -52.33 -10.78 63.25
C ARG A 43 -51.58 -9.42 63.30
N LYS A 44 -52.39 -8.35 63.48
CA LYS A 44 -52.42 -7.17 64.41
C LYS A 44 -51.22 -6.89 65.36
N GLU A 45 -50.91 -5.69 65.89
CA GLU A 45 -51.28 -4.24 65.81
C GLU A 45 -50.30 -3.49 66.77
N SER A 46 -49.98 -2.20 66.56
CA SER A 46 -49.95 -1.17 67.63
C SER A 46 -49.74 0.27 67.08
N THR A 47 -50.79 1.09 67.31
CA THR A 47 -50.96 2.55 67.58
C THR A 47 -49.71 3.48 67.66
N THR A 48 -49.72 4.78 67.28
CA THR A 48 -50.74 5.85 67.50
C THR A 48 -50.46 7.16 66.69
N ASN A 49 -51.55 7.87 66.34
CA ASN A 49 -51.78 9.33 66.18
C ASN A 49 -51.28 10.20 64.99
N THR A 50 -52.29 10.76 64.31
CA THR A 50 -52.39 11.87 63.32
C THR A 50 -52.16 13.28 63.88
N VAL A 51 -51.54 14.19 63.10
CA VAL A 51 -51.98 15.59 62.82
C VAL A 51 -51.38 16.07 61.47
N GLN A 52 -52.11 16.94 60.77
CA GLN A 52 -52.02 17.39 59.37
C GLN A 52 -50.84 18.28 58.95
N ASN A 53 -50.53 18.19 57.65
CA ASN A 53 -50.27 19.22 56.63
C ASN A 53 -49.07 20.19 56.64
N GLU A 54 -48.53 20.33 55.41
CA GLU A 54 -47.85 21.47 54.78
C GLU A 54 -46.37 21.74 55.10
N GLU A 55 -45.47 21.27 54.21
CA GLU A 55 -44.68 22.16 53.33
C GLU A 55 -43.74 21.39 52.37
N SER A 56 -43.97 21.63 51.07
CA SER A 56 -42.94 21.99 50.08
C SER A 56 -41.75 21.03 49.82
N GLN A 57 -41.96 20.14 48.85
CA GLN A 57 -41.17 20.00 47.61
C GLN A 57 -39.78 20.69 47.54
N ASN A 58 -38.67 19.96 47.72
CA ASN A 58 -37.40 20.24 46.99
C ASN A 58 -36.29 19.19 47.16
N MET A 59 -36.42 17.95 46.66
CA MET A 59 -35.23 17.08 46.47
C MET A 59 -35.42 15.98 45.40
N PRO A 60 -35.30 16.32 44.10
CA PRO A 60 -34.67 15.38 43.15
C PRO A 60 -33.56 16.02 42.29
N ASN A 61 -33.38 17.35 42.33
CA ASN A 61 -32.49 18.06 41.40
C ASN A 61 -30.98 17.98 41.72
N LYS A 62 -30.60 17.67 42.97
CA LYS A 62 -29.17 17.62 43.37
C LYS A 62 -28.48 16.35 42.87
N LYS A 63 -29.13 15.18 43.02
CA LYS A 63 -28.62 13.87 42.54
C LYS A 63 -28.43 13.82 41.02
N ILE A 64 -29.33 14.44 40.25
CA ILE A 64 -29.26 14.46 38.76
C ILE A 64 -28.10 15.36 38.27
N LYS A 65 -27.81 16.46 39.00
CA LYS A 65 -26.77 17.42 38.62
C LYS A 65 -25.36 16.87 38.84
N ASP A 66 -25.17 16.12 39.92
CA ASP A 66 -23.90 15.46 40.21
C ASP A 66 -23.62 14.34 39.19
N HIS A 67 -24.65 13.55 38.85
CA HIS A 67 -24.55 12.47 37.84
C HIS A 67 -24.10 12.98 36.46
N LEU A 68 -24.52 14.19 36.08
CA LEU A 68 -24.18 14.79 34.79
C LEU A 68 -22.75 15.35 34.75
N ASN A 69 -22.22 15.83 35.87
CA ASN A 69 -20.81 16.24 35.96
C ASN A 69 -19.87 15.02 35.86
N TYR A 70 -20.24 13.89 36.47
CA TYR A 70 -19.49 12.63 36.32
C TYR A 70 -19.50 12.10 34.88
N ILE A 71 -20.65 12.20 34.18
CA ILE A 71 -20.74 11.83 32.76
C ILE A 71 -19.83 12.72 31.89
N LEU A 72 -19.84 14.04 32.10
CA LEU A 72 -18.98 14.98 31.36
C LEU A 72 -17.49 14.76 31.64
N LEU A 73 -17.13 14.44 32.88
CA LEU A 73 -15.76 14.08 33.24
C LEU A 73 -15.33 12.78 32.55
N GLY A 74 -16.22 11.77 32.49
CA GLY A 74 -15.99 10.53 31.75
C GLY A 74 -15.75 10.76 30.27
N ILE A 75 -16.53 11.65 29.63
CA ILE A 75 -16.35 12.01 28.22
C ILE A 75 -15.02 12.73 27.98
N ALA A 76 -14.60 13.62 28.89
CA ALA A 76 -13.31 14.30 28.79
C ALA A 76 -12.14 13.31 28.87
N ILE A 77 -12.19 12.38 29.84
CA ILE A 77 -11.17 11.33 30.01
C ILE A 77 -11.12 10.43 28.77
N PHE A 78 -12.28 10.01 28.26
CA PHE A 78 -12.37 9.20 27.05
C PHE A 78 -11.79 9.92 25.82
N GLY A 79 -12.08 11.21 25.65
CA GLY A 79 -11.49 12.04 24.58
C GLY A 79 -9.96 12.16 24.68
N LEU A 80 -9.42 12.25 25.90
CA LEU A 80 -7.98 12.27 26.13
C LEU A 80 -7.33 10.92 25.78
N ILE A 81 -7.97 9.80 26.15
CA ILE A 81 -7.52 8.45 25.78
C ILE A 81 -7.51 8.28 24.26
N LEU A 82 -8.57 8.68 23.56
CA LEU A 82 -8.63 8.62 22.09
C LEU A 82 -7.55 9.48 21.42
N SER A 83 -7.22 10.63 22.02
CA SER A 83 -6.14 11.50 21.53
C SER A 83 -4.76 10.85 21.66
N ILE A 84 -4.51 10.19 22.79
CA ILE A 84 -3.27 9.43 23.02
C ILE A 84 -3.19 8.24 22.06
N VAL A 85 -4.27 7.47 21.92
CA VAL A 85 -4.32 6.34 20.97
C VAL A 85 -4.10 6.82 19.53
N GLY A 86 -4.71 7.95 19.14
CA GLY A 86 -4.49 8.55 17.81
C GLY A 86 -3.06 8.97 17.54
N LEU A 87 -2.31 9.38 18.58
CA LEU A 87 -0.87 9.69 18.50
C LEU A 87 0.01 8.43 18.45
N VAL A 88 -0.44 7.34 19.07
CA VAL A 88 0.31 6.08 19.22
C VAL A 88 0.05 5.10 18.06
N LEU A 89 -1.05 5.27 17.31
CA LEU A 89 -1.32 4.41 16.15
C LEU A 89 -0.12 4.42 15.17
N PRO A 90 0.28 3.24 14.66
CA PRO A 90 1.54 3.07 13.95
C PRO A 90 1.57 3.97 12.72
N LYS A 91 2.69 4.69 12.58
CA LYS A 91 3.09 5.35 11.35
C LYS A 91 3.74 4.29 10.46
N GLU A 92 3.37 4.22 9.19
CA GLU A 92 4.00 3.26 8.27
C GLU A 92 5.48 3.56 8.11
N ASN A 93 6.34 2.58 8.38
CA ASN A 93 7.77 2.68 8.10
C ASN A 93 8.01 2.27 6.65
N VAL A 94 8.32 3.25 5.80
CA VAL A 94 8.70 2.97 4.41
C VAL A 94 10.19 3.22 4.25
N ILE A 95 10.92 2.21 3.80
CA ILE A 95 12.31 2.39 3.37
C ILE A 95 12.26 3.16 2.04
N LYS A 96 12.69 4.42 2.04
CA LYS A 96 12.90 5.18 0.79
C LYS A 96 14.37 5.08 0.41
N PHE A 97 14.60 4.76 -0.86
CA PHE A 97 15.92 4.71 -1.46
C PHE A 97 16.25 6.08 -2.05
N GLU A 98 17.50 6.51 -1.89
CA GLU A 98 17.92 7.88 -2.21
C GLU A 98 18.29 7.96 -3.70
N ASP A 99 17.28 8.18 -4.54
CA ASP A 99 17.46 8.64 -5.92
C ASP A 99 18.12 10.04 -5.91
N TYR A 100 18.93 10.34 -6.92
CA TYR A 100 19.38 11.73 -7.10
C TYR A 100 18.24 12.51 -7.77
N GLU A 101 17.49 13.23 -6.93
CA GLU A 101 16.30 13.97 -7.35
C GLU A 101 16.51 15.47 -7.35
N ILE A 102 15.94 16.12 -8.36
CA ILE A 102 15.78 17.57 -8.39
C ILE A 102 14.30 17.88 -8.43
N VAL A 103 13.81 18.55 -7.38
CA VAL A 103 12.41 18.95 -7.24
C VAL A 103 12.28 20.45 -7.45
N LYS A 104 11.38 20.86 -8.34
CA LYS A 104 11.02 22.26 -8.58
C LYS A 104 9.52 22.45 -8.44
N ASP A 105 9.12 23.29 -7.50
CA ASP A 105 7.76 23.82 -7.43
C ASP A 105 7.61 24.90 -8.49
N TYR A 106 6.66 24.72 -9.41
CA TYR A 106 6.39 25.66 -10.50
C TYR A 106 5.00 26.31 -10.41
N THR A 107 4.29 26.13 -9.29
CA THR A 107 2.92 26.61 -9.08
C THR A 107 2.76 28.10 -9.35
N ASP A 108 3.76 28.87 -8.92
CA ASP A 108 3.79 30.33 -9.02
C ASP A 108 4.76 30.83 -10.10
N CYS A 109 5.08 29.98 -11.09
CA CYS A 109 5.98 30.40 -12.15
C CYS A 109 5.44 31.59 -12.95
N THR A 110 6.32 32.51 -13.31
CA THR A 110 5.97 33.76 -14.00
C THR A 110 6.07 33.60 -15.51
N LYS A 111 5.20 34.30 -16.24
CA LYS A 111 5.16 34.26 -17.70
C LYS A 111 6.52 34.67 -18.29
N HIS A 112 7.04 33.83 -19.18
CA HIS A 112 8.29 34.08 -19.89
C HIS A 112 8.11 35.28 -20.85
N VAL A 113 8.99 36.28 -20.73
CA VAL A 113 9.06 37.43 -21.63
C VAL A 113 10.35 37.31 -22.45
N PRO A 114 10.28 37.07 -23.77
CA PRO A 114 11.47 37.00 -24.62
C PRO A 114 12.29 38.29 -24.53
N GLY A 115 13.58 38.21 -24.20
CA GLY A 115 14.51 39.34 -24.21
C GLY A 115 14.61 40.16 -22.91
N ALA A 116 13.98 39.76 -21.81
CA ALA A 116 14.14 40.45 -20.52
C ALA A 116 15.41 39.96 -19.79
N ILE A 117 16.32 40.89 -19.48
CA ILE A 117 17.63 40.63 -18.84
C ILE A 117 17.52 40.51 -17.31
N GLU A 118 16.42 40.96 -16.70
CA GLU A 118 16.18 40.86 -15.25
C GLU A 118 14.72 40.55 -14.90
N PRO A 119 14.46 39.87 -13.75
CA PRO A 119 13.11 39.67 -13.25
C PRO A 119 12.49 41.01 -12.82
N ARG A 120 11.61 41.55 -13.65
CA ARG A 120 10.82 42.74 -13.31
C ARG A 120 9.86 42.40 -12.17
N ALA A 121 9.76 43.26 -11.16
CA ALA A 121 8.88 43.11 -9.99
C ALA A 121 7.36 42.95 -10.30
N ASN A 122 6.95 43.09 -11.57
CA ASN A 122 5.55 43.04 -12.03
C ASN A 122 5.30 41.91 -13.05
N GLN A 123 5.92 40.74 -12.89
CA GLN A 123 5.71 39.62 -13.80
C GLN A 123 4.47 38.80 -13.41
N THR A 124 3.49 38.71 -14.31
CA THR A 124 2.23 37.97 -14.07
C THR A 124 2.52 36.47 -13.92
N LYS A 125 1.94 35.83 -12.88
CA LYS A 125 2.01 34.38 -12.71
C LYS A 125 1.19 33.69 -13.80
N CYS A 126 1.65 32.54 -14.26
CA CYS A 126 0.94 31.79 -15.29
C CYS A 126 -0.46 31.37 -14.83
N LYS A 127 -0.63 31.00 -13.55
CA LYS A 127 -1.92 30.66 -12.97
C LYS A 127 -2.96 31.79 -13.06
N ASP A 128 -2.52 33.04 -12.97
CA ASP A 128 -3.39 34.22 -13.01
C ASP A 128 -3.67 34.68 -14.45
N SER A 129 -2.92 34.13 -15.41
CA SER A 129 -3.06 34.45 -16.83
C SER A 129 -4.06 33.55 -17.55
N LEU A 130 -4.40 32.39 -16.98
CA LEU A 130 -5.34 31.44 -17.59
C LEU A 130 -6.78 31.93 -17.46
N ASN A 131 -7.50 31.99 -18.57
CA ASN A 131 -8.91 32.35 -18.61
C ASN A 131 -9.60 31.69 -19.83
N ALA A 132 -10.84 32.10 -20.15
CA ALA A 132 -11.60 31.53 -21.26
C ALA A 132 -10.91 31.70 -22.64
N THR A 133 -10.09 32.73 -22.83
CA THR A 133 -9.40 33.03 -24.10
C THR A 133 -7.94 32.57 -24.10
N VAL A 134 -7.25 32.71 -22.97
CA VAL A 134 -5.86 32.29 -22.77
C VAL A 134 -5.85 30.92 -22.11
N LYS A 135 -5.70 29.89 -22.95
CA LYS A 135 -5.70 28.50 -22.49
C LYS A 135 -4.34 28.08 -21.92
N GLU A 136 -3.25 28.69 -22.33
CA GLU A 136 -1.90 28.30 -21.88
C GLU A 136 -0.99 29.49 -21.61
N CYS A 137 -0.01 29.26 -20.73
CA CYS A 137 1.04 30.19 -20.40
C CYS A 137 2.38 29.46 -20.37
N ILE A 138 3.43 30.09 -20.88
CA ILE A 138 4.78 29.50 -20.85
C ILE A 138 5.60 30.20 -19.77
N CYS A 139 6.29 29.43 -18.95
CA CYS A 139 7.27 29.92 -17.99
C CYS A 139 8.59 29.14 -18.12
N SER A 140 9.70 29.77 -17.73
CA SER A 140 11.04 29.17 -17.78
C SER A 140 11.69 29.23 -16.41
N ILE A 141 12.21 28.11 -15.92
CA ILE A 141 12.81 27.96 -14.60
C ILE A 141 14.24 27.46 -14.77
N GLN A 142 15.20 28.08 -14.07
CA GLN A 142 16.58 27.59 -14.04
C GLN A 142 16.70 26.36 -13.13
N LEU A 143 17.34 25.31 -13.66
CA LEU A 143 17.52 24.02 -13.02
C LEU A 143 19.03 23.71 -12.96
N GLU A 144 19.63 23.86 -11.78
CA GLU A 144 21.02 23.47 -11.54
C GLU A 144 21.10 21.98 -11.20
N ILE A 145 21.80 21.21 -12.04
CA ILE A 145 22.18 19.83 -11.79
C ILE A 145 23.61 19.82 -11.26
N LYS A 146 23.79 19.50 -9.96
CA LYS A 146 25.08 19.61 -9.26
C LYS A 146 26.03 18.43 -9.52
N LYS A 147 25.48 17.27 -9.85
CA LYS A 147 26.20 16.01 -10.14
C LYS A 147 25.54 15.35 -11.33
N ASP A 148 26.30 14.62 -12.14
CA ASP A 148 25.76 13.85 -13.26
C ASP A 148 24.61 12.93 -12.80
N MET A 149 23.43 13.08 -13.40
CA MET A 149 22.30 12.17 -13.27
C MET A 149 22.51 11.02 -14.25
N LEU A 150 22.53 9.77 -13.78
CA LEU A 150 22.78 8.62 -14.64
C LEU A 150 21.52 8.12 -15.35
N ALA A 151 21.71 7.58 -16.54
CA ALA A 151 20.63 6.90 -17.25
C ALA A 151 20.12 5.67 -16.46
N PRO A 152 18.80 5.41 -16.43
CA PRO A 152 17.74 6.19 -17.06
C PRO A 152 17.31 7.42 -16.23
N VAL A 153 17.26 8.60 -16.86
CA VAL A 153 16.75 9.83 -16.22
C VAL A 153 15.29 10.03 -16.61
N THR A 154 14.41 10.06 -15.62
CA THR A 154 12.96 10.18 -15.82
C THR A 154 12.43 11.44 -15.13
N ALA A 155 11.62 12.20 -15.85
CA ALA A 155 10.87 13.31 -15.29
C ALA A 155 9.51 12.84 -14.79
N PHE A 156 9.08 13.41 -13.68
CA PHE A 156 7.81 13.16 -13.03
C PHE A 156 7.11 14.48 -12.71
N TYR A 157 5.81 14.40 -12.50
CA TYR A 157 5.03 15.44 -11.87
C TYR A 157 4.34 14.92 -10.61
N GLU A 158 4.12 15.84 -9.68
CA GLU A 158 3.37 15.60 -8.45
C GLU A 158 2.42 16.77 -8.22
N LEU A 159 1.19 16.44 -7.85
CA LEU A 159 0.14 17.40 -7.54
C LEU A 159 -0.27 17.16 -6.09
N ASP A 160 -0.10 18.17 -5.23
CA ASP A 160 -0.53 18.09 -3.83
C ASP A 160 -2.02 17.71 -3.65
N PRO A 161 -2.98 18.18 -4.48
CA PRO A 161 -4.40 17.80 -4.33
C PRO A 161 -4.73 16.45 -4.97
N TYR A 162 -3.77 15.72 -5.52
CA TYR A 162 -4.04 14.46 -6.22
C TYR A 162 -4.72 13.43 -5.32
N ASP A 163 -4.33 13.31 -4.05
CA ASP A 163 -4.99 12.39 -3.09
C ASP A 163 -6.51 12.66 -2.98
N GLN A 164 -6.93 13.92 -3.13
CA GLN A 164 -8.35 14.28 -3.14
C GLN A 164 -9.03 13.91 -4.45
N ILE A 165 -8.36 14.07 -5.58
CA ILE A 165 -8.83 13.64 -6.90
C ILE A 165 -8.99 12.13 -6.91
N GLU A 166 -7.97 11.40 -6.47
CA GLU A 166 -7.96 9.94 -6.35
C GLU A 166 -9.14 9.45 -5.51
N LYS A 167 -9.28 9.96 -4.28
CA LYS A 167 -10.35 9.56 -3.36
C LYS A 167 -11.74 9.79 -3.92
N ASN A 168 -11.96 10.94 -4.58
CA ASN A 168 -13.29 11.35 -5.00
C ASN A 168 -13.68 10.86 -6.40
N TYR A 169 -12.70 10.67 -7.30
CA TYR A 169 -12.96 10.48 -8.73
C TYR A 169 -12.56 9.08 -9.21
N SER A 170 -11.78 8.31 -8.44
CA SER A 170 -11.29 6.96 -8.83
C SER A 170 -12.39 6.03 -9.36
N GLN A 171 -13.58 6.09 -8.77
CA GLN A 171 -14.74 5.27 -9.18
C GLN A 171 -15.49 5.85 -10.38
N SER A 172 -15.27 7.12 -10.73
CA SER A 172 -15.96 7.79 -11.83
C SER A 172 -15.21 7.57 -13.15
N ARG A 173 -15.37 6.36 -13.69
CA ARG A 173 -14.81 5.86 -14.95
C ARG A 173 -15.59 4.64 -15.44
N ASP A 174 -15.41 4.26 -16.69
CA ASP A 174 -15.98 3.06 -17.31
C ASP A 174 -14.86 2.14 -17.79
N ASP A 175 -14.65 1.03 -17.07
CA ASP A 175 -13.53 0.11 -17.34
C ASP A 175 -13.75 -0.73 -18.61
N ASP A 176 -15.00 -1.01 -19.00
CA ASP A 176 -15.31 -1.69 -20.26
C ASP A 176 -14.99 -0.78 -21.45
N GLN A 177 -15.32 0.51 -21.32
CA GLN A 177 -14.94 1.52 -22.31
C GLN A 177 -13.41 1.60 -22.44
N LEU A 178 -12.67 1.67 -21.33
CA LEU A 178 -11.20 1.71 -21.33
C LEU A 178 -10.58 0.43 -21.93
N ALA A 179 -11.24 -0.72 -21.77
CA ALA A 179 -10.90 -1.98 -22.42
C ALA A 179 -11.27 -2.04 -23.92
N GLY A 180 -11.75 -0.93 -24.51
CA GLY A 180 -12.05 -0.82 -25.93
C GLY A 180 -13.49 -1.22 -26.31
N HIS A 181 -14.35 -1.56 -25.34
CA HIS A 181 -15.74 -1.90 -25.56
C HIS A 181 -16.62 -0.64 -25.50
N LEU A 182 -16.71 0.06 -26.64
CA LEU A 182 -17.51 1.29 -26.73
C LEU A 182 -19.01 1.01 -26.75
N SER A 183 -19.75 1.64 -25.82
CA SER A 183 -21.22 1.63 -25.75
C SER A 183 -21.80 3.03 -25.95
N SER A 184 -22.99 3.13 -26.55
CA SER A 184 -23.77 4.38 -26.58
C SER A 184 -24.32 4.77 -25.20
N GLU A 185 -24.35 3.81 -24.28
CA GLU A 185 -24.74 3.95 -22.88
C GLU A 185 -23.54 3.54 -22.01
N PRO A 186 -22.57 4.44 -21.77
CA PRO A 186 -21.46 4.16 -20.88
C PRO A 186 -21.94 4.01 -19.42
N SER A 187 -21.10 3.41 -18.58
CA SER A 187 -21.39 3.14 -17.19
C SER A 187 -21.98 4.34 -16.43
N GLU A 188 -22.97 4.06 -15.58
CA GLU A 188 -23.59 5.06 -14.69
C GLU A 188 -22.60 5.66 -13.68
N SER A 189 -21.49 4.96 -13.39
CA SER A 189 -20.40 5.45 -12.53
C SER A 189 -19.79 6.76 -13.04
N CYS A 190 -19.85 7.03 -14.34
CA CYS A 190 -19.40 8.28 -14.94
C CYS A 190 -20.31 9.49 -14.57
N GLY A 191 -21.55 9.26 -14.14
CA GLY A 191 -22.48 10.28 -13.66
C GLY A 191 -22.68 11.44 -14.65
N SER A 192 -22.49 12.68 -14.20
CA SER A 192 -22.60 13.87 -15.06
C SER A 192 -21.55 13.95 -16.19
N TYR A 193 -20.55 13.06 -16.18
CA TYR A 193 -19.49 12.98 -17.18
C TYR A 193 -19.70 11.85 -18.18
N THR A 194 -20.90 11.24 -18.20
CA THR A 194 -21.27 10.20 -19.18
C THR A 194 -21.56 10.80 -20.56
N TYR A 195 -22.16 11.99 -20.62
CA TYR A 195 -22.60 12.61 -21.88
C TYR A 195 -22.22 14.09 -21.99
N ALA A 196 -21.90 14.53 -23.21
CA ALA A 196 -21.74 15.94 -23.56
C ALA A 196 -22.96 16.45 -24.33
N CYS A 197 -23.40 17.68 -24.02
CA CYS A 197 -24.43 18.37 -24.79
C CYS A 197 -23.82 18.93 -26.09
N GLY A 198 -24.38 18.56 -27.24
CA GLY A 198 -24.00 19.16 -28.53
C GLY A 198 -24.65 20.53 -28.75
N ASN A 199 -24.03 21.36 -29.60
CA ASN A 199 -24.56 22.68 -29.98
C ASN A 199 -25.73 22.60 -30.99
N GLU A 200 -26.05 21.43 -31.54
CA GLU A 200 -27.16 21.26 -32.48
C GLU A 200 -28.12 20.17 -31.99
N THR A 201 -29.36 20.57 -31.70
CA THR A 201 -30.56 19.74 -31.47
C THR A 201 -30.37 18.46 -30.63
N SER A 202 -30.56 18.59 -29.31
CA SER A 202 -31.11 17.58 -28.38
C SER A 202 -30.54 16.15 -28.32
N ARG A 203 -29.47 15.79 -29.05
CA ARG A 203 -28.79 14.50 -28.87
C ARG A 203 -27.55 14.66 -28.00
N ARG A 204 -27.61 14.08 -26.81
CA ARG A 204 -26.47 13.89 -25.91
C ARG A 204 -25.50 12.90 -26.57
N LYS A 205 -24.23 13.28 -26.74
CA LYS A 205 -23.19 12.36 -27.25
C LYS A 205 -22.45 11.72 -26.07
N PRO A 206 -22.24 10.39 -26.06
CA PRO A 206 -21.46 9.74 -25.01
C PRO A 206 -20.01 10.26 -25.03
N ILE A 207 -19.40 10.40 -23.86
CA ILE A 207 -18.03 10.85 -23.71
C ILE A 207 -17.08 9.65 -23.75
N ALA A 208 -15.95 9.77 -24.44
CA ALA A 208 -14.86 8.79 -24.41
C ALA A 208 -13.51 9.48 -24.21
N PRO A 209 -12.77 9.18 -23.13
CA PRO A 209 -13.17 8.37 -21.95
C PRO A 209 -14.19 9.10 -21.07
N CYS A 210 -15.26 8.44 -20.61
CA CYS A 210 -16.20 9.04 -19.67
C CYS A 210 -15.63 9.08 -18.24
N GLY A 211 -16.20 9.96 -17.43
CA GLY A 211 -15.94 9.99 -15.99
C GLY A 211 -15.07 11.14 -15.52
N ARG A 212 -15.24 11.48 -14.24
CA ARG A 212 -14.61 12.66 -13.63
C ARG A 212 -13.09 12.51 -13.52
N LEU A 213 -12.58 11.28 -13.37
CA LEU A 213 -11.15 11.03 -13.30
C LEU A 213 -10.49 11.43 -14.62
N ALA A 214 -11.02 10.94 -15.75
CA ALA A 214 -10.48 11.24 -17.05
C ALA A 214 -10.64 12.73 -17.41
N ASP A 215 -11.79 13.34 -17.10
CA ASP A 215 -12.01 14.77 -17.34
C ASP A 215 -11.00 15.67 -16.59
N ALA A 216 -10.54 15.25 -15.41
CA ALA A 216 -9.54 15.97 -14.62
C ALA A 216 -8.08 15.73 -15.09
N MET A 217 -7.83 15.13 -16.25
CA MET A 217 -6.49 14.75 -16.70
C MET A 217 -5.47 15.91 -16.70
N PHE A 218 -4.32 15.64 -16.09
CA PHE A 218 -3.18 16.55 -16.09
C PHE A 218 -2.64 16.82 -17.49
N ASN A 219 -2.43 18.10 -17.82
CA ASN A 219 -2.06 18.53 -19.17
C ASN A 219 -1.02 19.68 -19.22
N ASP A 220 -0.31 19.98 -18.13
CA ASP A 220 0.91 20.79 -18.26
C ASP A 220 1.97 19.96 -19.01
N SER A 221 2.88 20.63 -19.73
CA SER A 221 4.00 19.96 -20.39
C SER A 221 5.33 20.59 -20.04
N PHE A 222 6.38 19.76 -20.07
CA PHE A 222 7.72 20.12 -19.65
C PHE A 222 8.71 19.85 -20.76
N SER A 223 9.66 20.74 -20.97
CA SER A 223 10.78 20.53 -21.89
C SER A 223 12.05 21.07 -21.25
N LEU A 224 13.11 20.27 -21.29
CA LEU A 224 14.39 20.64 -20.72
C LEU A 224 15.33 21.13 -21.83
N GLN A 225 16.10 22.17 -21.54
CA GLN A 225 17.02 22.78 -22.47
C GLN A 225 18.39 22.92 -21.84
N ARG A 226 19.45 22.66 -22.61
CA ARG A 226 20.85 22.92 -22.24
C ARG A 226 21.50 23.70 -23.37
N ASN A 227 22.21 24.78 -23.06
CA ASN A 227 22.95 25.59 -24.05
C ASN A 227 22.14 25.99 -25.30
N ASN A 228 20.89 26.45 -25.19
CA ASN A 228 20.13 26.78 -26.42
C ASN A 228 19.29 25.61 -26.98
N VAL A 229 19.59 24.36 -26.60
CA VAL A 229 19.12 23.16 -27.31
C VAL A 229 18.19 22.33 -26.42
N TYR A 230 17.00 22.01 -26.95
CA TYR A 230 16.05 21.15 -26.24
C TYR A 230 16.51 19.69 -26.27
N LEU A 231 16.41 19.04 -25.12
CA LEU A 231 16.66 17.62 -25.00
C LEU A 231 15.53 16.84 -25.69
N THR A 232 15.89 15.74 -26.33
CA THR A 232 14.90 14.78 -26.84
C THR A 232 14.49 13.84 -25.70
N TYR A 233 13.22 13.46 -25.69
CA TYR A 233 12.63 12.62 -24.65
C TYR A 233 11.49 11.78 -25.24
N PHE A 234 11.16 10.68 -24.56
CA PHE A 234 10.06 9.79 -24.90
C PHE A 234 8.95 9.89 -23.85
N ARG A 235 7.70 9.90 -24.30
CA ARG A 235 6.48 9.81 -23.46
C ARG A 235 5.88 8.40 -23.46
N TYR A 236 6.67 7.41 -23.90
CA TYR A 236 6.32 6.00 -24.00
C TYR A 236 7.47 5.15 -23.44
N GLY A 237 7.22 3.86 -23.17
CA GLY A 237 8.13 2.98 -22.44
C GLY A 237 8.28 3.33 -20.95
N LEU A 238 7.33 4.09 -20.40
CA LEU A 238 7.24 4.50 -19.01
C LEU A 238 6.52 3.46 -18.14
N ILE A 239 5.62 2.69 -18.75
CA ILE A 239 4.88 1.57 -18.13
C ILE A 239 5.07 0.29 -18.95
N SER A 240 4.88 -0.86 -18.31
CA SER A 240 5.00 -2.19 -18.93
C SER A 240 3.79 -2.54 -19.81
N GLU A 241 3.95 -3.49 -20.73
CA GLU A 241 2.83 -3.97 -21.56
C GLU A 241 1.73 -4.66 -20.73
N ASP A 242 2.08 -5.29 -19.60
CA ASP A 242 1.10 -5.87 -18.68
C ASP A 242 0.18 -4.80 -18.08
N GLU A 243 0.73 -3.63 -17.73
CA GLU A 243 -0.04 -2.50 -17.21
C GLU A 243 -0.97 -1.90 -18.28
N LYS A 244 -0.62 -2.04 -19.55
CA LYS A 244 -1.47 -1.62 -20.68
C LYS A 244 -2.57 -2.62 -21.00
N LYS A 245 -2.51 -3.86 -20.48
CA LYS A 245 -3.43 -4.94 -20.87
C LYS A 245 -4.91 -4.58 -20.67
N GLN A 246 -5.21 -3.83 -19.62
CA GLN A 246 -6.56 -3.36 -19.26
C GLN A 246 -7.06 -2.19 -20.12
N TYR A 247 -6.19 -1.61 -20.95
CA TYR A 247 -6.49 -0.45 -21.77
C TYR A 247 -6.29 -0.81 -23.24
N GLN A 248 -7.37 -0.83 -24.02
CA GLN A 248 -7.32 -1.20 -25.43
C GLN A 248 -8.06 -0.19 -26.28
N ASN A 249 -7.55 0.02 -27.49
CA ASN A 249 -8.25 0.84 -28.46
C ASN A 249 -9.41 0.06 -29.08
N PRO A 250 -10.55 0.73 -29.33
CA PRO A 250 -11.67 0.13 -30.02
C PRO A 250 -11.39 -0.10 -31.50
N GLU A 251 -12.13 -1.03 -32.09
CA GLU A 251 -12.04 -1.31 -33.52
C GLU A 251 -12.80 -0.26 -34.38
N PRO A 252 -12.31 0.09 -35.58
CA PRO A 252 -11.06 -0.38 -36.17
C PRO A 252 -9.83 0.35 -35.58
N ALA A 253 -8.88 -0.40 -35.02
CA ALA A 253 -7.68 0.18 -34.40
C ALA A 253 -6.80 0.96 -35.40
N SER A 254 -6.91 0.65 -36.70
CA SER A 254 -6.18 1.32 -37.78
C SER A 254 -6.62 2.78 -38.00
N ASN A 255 -7.81 3.17 -37.54
CA ASN A 255 -8.30 4.54 -37.65
C ASN A 255 -9.13 4.91 -36.42
N LEU A 256 -8.43 5.37 -35.37
CA LEU A 256 -9.05 5.74 -34.10
C LEU A 256 -10.07 6.88 -34.26
N SER A 257 -9.86 7.83 -35.16
CA SER A 257 -10.84 8.89 -35.41
C SER A 257 -12.18 8.32 -35.90
N LEU A 258 -12.13 7.26 -36.73
CA LEU A 258 -13.32 6.55 -37.16
C LEU A 258 -13.95 5.73 -36.02
N ALA A 259 -13.13 5.03 -35.22
CA ALA A 259 -13.58 4.22 -34.10
C ALA A 259 -14.34 5.05 -33.05
N PHE A 260 -13.86 6.28 -32.77
CA PHE A 260 -14.46 7.18 -31.79
C PHE A 260 -15.44 8.22 -32.37
N ARG A 261 -15.81 8.16 -33.65
CA ARG A 261 -16.59 9.22 -34.35
C ARG A 261 -17.91 9.64 -33.68
N ASN A 262 -18.53 8.72 -32.95
CA ASN A 262 -19.81 8.92 -32.27
C ASN A 262 -19.67 9.42 -30.82
N PHE A 263 -18.44 9.56 -30.35
CA PHE A 263 -18.11 9.99 -29.00
C PHE A 263 -17.59 11.42 -28.98
N SER A 264 -17.80 12.08 -27.86
CA SER A 264 -17.21 13.38 -27.56
C SER A 264 -16.00 13.19 -26.65
N LYS A 265 -15.00 14.06 -26.78
CA LYS A 265 -13.95 14.18 -25.77
C LYS A 265 -14.51 14.67 -24.42
N PRO A 266 -13.81 14.44 -23.30
CA PRO A 266 -14.15 15.07 -22.02
C PRO A 266 -14.21 16.60 -22.11
N MET A 267 -14.95 17.21 -21.20
CA MET A 267 -15.30 18.63 -21.25
C MET A 267 -14.05 19.51 -21.12
N ASN A 268 -13.12 19.13 -20.24
CA ASN A 268 -11.89 19.87 -19.98
C ASN A 268 -10.72 19.49 -20.91
N TRP A 269 -10.90 18.48 -21.77
CA TRP A 269 -9.86 18.10 -22.73
C TRP A 269 -9.78 19.11 -23.87
N ARG A 270 -8.58 19.33 -24.43
CA ARG A 270 -8.41 20.20 -25.61
C ARG A 270 -8.57 19.45 -26.92
N MET A 271 -8.13 18.20 -26.91
CA MET A 271 -8.08 17.30 -28.05
C MET A 271 -8.81 16.02 -27.70
N ASN A 272 -9.15 15.25 -28.72
CA ASN A 272 -9.78 13.96 -28.55
C ASN A 272 -8.76 12.89 -28.14
N VAL A 273 -9.26 11.76 -27.65
CA VAL A 273 -8.40 10.66 -27.17
C VAL A 273 -7.52 10.07 -28.27
N TRP A 274 -7.98 10.08 -29.52
CA TRP A 274 -7.20 9.66 -30.69
C TRP A 274 -6.19 10.70 -31.19
N GLU A 275 -6.11 11.86 -30.54
CA GLU A 275 -5.17 12.93 -30.90
C GLU A 275 -4.04 13.08 -29.87
N LEU A 276 -4.04 12.27 -28.80
CA LEU A 276 -3.07 12.36 -27.71
C LEU A 276 -1.62 12.15 -28.16
N ASP A 277 -1.40 11.25 -29.14
CA ASP A 277 -0.08 11.03 -29.74
C ASP A 277 -0.17 10.57 -31.21
N ILE A 278 -0.52 11.48 -32.11
CA ILE A 278 -0.70 11.18 -33.54
C ILE A 278 0.58 10.61 -34.18
N GLY A 279 1.75 10.97 -33.67
CA GLY A 279 3.05 10.52 -34.19
C GLY A 279 3.43 9.10 -33.77
N ASN A 280 2.75 8.51 -32.79
CA ASN A 280 3.02 7.16 -32.30
C ASN A 280 1.70 6.38 -32.12
N PRO A 281 1.26 5.61 -33.13
CA PRO A 281 0.02 4.84 -33.07
C PRO A 281 -0.07 3.87 -31.89
N ASP A 282 1.05 3.28 -31.48
CA ASP A 282 1.12 2.35 -30.34
C ASP A 282 0.97 3.04 -28.98
N ASN A 283 1.13 4.37 -28.94
CA ASN A 283 0.98 5.23 -27.77
C ASN A 283 -0.19 6.22 -27.92
N ASN A 284 -1.23 5.87 -28.66
CA ASN A 284 -2.38 6.76 -28.91
C ASN A 284 -3.71 6.13 -28.48
N GLY A 285 -4.75 6.95 -28.33
CA GLY A 285 -6.06 6.48 -27.84
C GLY A 285 -6.02 6.09 -26.36
N PHE A 286 -6.78 5.07 -25.98
CA PHE A 286 -6.77 4.51 -24.61
C PHE A 286 -5.44 3.83 -24.27
N ARG A 287 -4.64 3.45 -25.28
CA ARG A 287 -3.28 2.92 -25.09
C ARG A 287 -2.20 3.98 -24.83
N ASN A 288 -2.55 5.27 -24.82
CA ASN A 288 -1.60 6.34 -24.52
C ASN A 288 -1.07 6.24 -23.08
N GLU A 289 0.24 6.10 -22.92
CA GLU A 289 0.87 5.88 -21.61
C GLU A 289 0.63 7.04 -20.63
N PRO A 290 0.80 8.33 -21.00
CA PRO A 290 0.45 9.45 -20.11
C PRO A 290 -1.00 9.42 -19.63
N PHE A 291 -1.94 9.01 -20.49
CA PHE A 291 -3.33 8.80 -20.12
C PHE A 291 -3.49 7.64 -19.13
N ILE A 292 -2.90 6.48 -19.40
CA ILE A 292 -2.94 5.33 -18.49
C ILE A 292 -2.33 5.67 -17.12
N ILE A 293 -1.16 6.32 -17.11
CA ILE A 293 -0.47 6.79 -15.90
C ILE A 293 -1.38 7.73 -15.09
N TRP A 294 -2.17 8.57 -15.76
CA TRP A 294 -3.17 9.41 -15.09
C TRP A 294 -4.30 8.58 -14.47
N MET A 295 -4.85 7.62 -15.22
CA MET A 295 -5.95 6.76 -14.76
C MET A 295 -5.55 5.80 -13.63
N LYS A 296 -4.25 5.53 -13.46
CA LYS A 296 -3.69 4.78 -12.32
C LYS A 296 -3.74 5.61 -11.03
N THR A 297 -4.60 5.18 -10.10
CA THR A 297 -4.85 5.87 -8.83
C THR A 297 -3.77 5.60 -7.77
N ASP A 298 -3.04 4.50 -7.88
CA ASP A 298 -1.97 4.07 -6.96
C ASP A 298 -0.66 4.89 -7.06
N LEU A 299 -0.57 5.81 -8.03
CA LEU A 299 0.63 6.62 -8.28
C LEU A 299 0.42 8.08 -7.89
N LYS A 300 0.97 8.49 -6.73
CA LYS A 300 1.03 9.91 -6.30
C LYS A 300 1.99 10.73 -7.17
N ARG A 301 3.15 10.16 -7.47
CA ARG A 301 4.16 10.72 -8.36
C ARG A 301 4.04 10.02 -9.70
N LYS A 302 3.80 10.78 -10.76
CA LYS A 302 3.47 10.24 -12.09
C LYS A 302 4.59 10.54 -13.09
N PRO A 303 5.13 9.53 -13.81
CA PRO A 303 6.14 9.77 -14.82
C PRO A 303 5.55 10.59 -15.98
N ALA A 304 6.26 11.64 -16.38
CA ALA A 304 5.89 12.53 -17.48
C ALA A 304 6.57 12.12 -18.79
N TRP A 305 7.88 11.87 -18.73
CA TRP A 305 8.71 11.45 -19.85
C TRP A 305 10.07 10.95 -19.37
N ARG A 306 10.77 10.20 -20.23
CA ARG A 306 12.15 9.74 -20.02
C ARG A 306 13.07 10.39 -21.04
N VAL A 307 14.25 10.82 -20.59
CA VAL A 307 15.28 11.37 -21.49
C VAL A 307 15.63 10.33 -22.55
N ASN A 308 15.81 10.77 -23.79
CA ASN A 308 16.35 9.93 -24.85
C ASN A 308 17.87 9.83 -24.66
N HIS A 309 18.34 8.67 -24.19
CA HIS A 309 19.75 8.41 -23.89
C HIS A 309 20.54 8.06 -25.14
N THR A 310 20.66 9.01 -26.05
CA THR A 310 21.48 8.93 -27.26
C THR A 310 22.44 10.11 -27.34
N GLY A 311 23.54 9.95 -28.08
CA GLY A 311 24.55 11.00 -28.25
C GLY A 311 25.15 11.45 -26.92
N GLU A 312 25.16 12.77 -26.66
CA GLU A 312 25.75 13.36 -25.45
C GLU A 312 25.04 12.95 -24.14
N TYR A 313 23.83 12.39 -24.22
CA TYR A 313 23.03 11.97 -23.06
C TYR A 313 22.99 10.44 -22.86
N GLU A 314 23.82 9.68 -23.57
CA GLU A 314 23.90 8.21 -23.47
C GLU A 314 24.08 7.73 -22.02
N LYS A 315 24.92 8.43 -21.25
CA LYS A 315 25.21 8.09 -19.85
C LYS A 315 24.25 8.76 -18.84
N GLY A 316 23.33 9.59 -19.32
CA GLY A 316 22.42 10.39 -18.49
C GLY A 316 22.59 11.90 -18.71
N LEU A 317 22.18 12.71 -17.74
CA LEU A 317 22.31 14.17 -17.80
C LEU A 317 23.57 14.63 -17.05
N PRO A 318 24.54 15.27 -17.72
CA PRO A 318 25.71 15.82 -17.05
C PRO A 318 25.36 16.98 -16.11
N ALA A 319 26.17 17.16 -15.07
CA ALA A 319 26.10 18.30 -14.16
C ALA A 319 26.22 19.62 -14.96
N SER A 320 25.19 20.45 -14.89
CA SER A 320 25.10 21.68 -15.66
C SER A 320 23.90 22.52 -15.23
N ASN A 321 23.81 23.74 -15.75
CA ASN A 321 22.60 24.56 -15.66
C ASN A 321 21.71 24.28 -16.87
N TYR A 322 20.51 23.78 -16.59
CA TYR A 322 19.47 23.55 -17.57
C TYR A 322 18.36 24.60 -17.40
N SER A 323 17.62 24.84 -18.47
CA SER A 323 16.38 25.61 -18.42
C SER A 323 15.19 24.69 -18.60
N LEU A 324 14.30 24.65 -17.59
CA LEU A 324 13.03 23.97 -17.65
C LEU A 324 11.98 24.91 -18.23
N ARG A 325 11.50 24.63 -19.43
CA ARG A 325 10.34 25.27 -20.03
C ARG A 325 9.08 24.51 -19.63
N VAL A 326 8.14 25.21 -19.01
CA VAL A 326 6.83 24.67 -18.62
C VAL A 326 5.76 25.34 -19.47
N THR A 327 4.94 24.54 -20.14
CA THR A 327 3.67 24.99 -20.72
C THR A 327 2.57 24.73 -19.69
N TYR A 328 2.19 25.79 -19.00
CA TYR A 328 1.18 25.82 -17.95
C TYR A 328 -0.22 25.91 -18.57
N ALA A 329 -0.97 24.82 -18.47
CA ALA A 329 -2.24 24.55 -19.13
C ALA A 329 -3.30 23.94 -18.19
N TYR A 330 -2.86 23.33 -17.08
CA TYR A 330 -3.70 22.59 -16.16
C TYR A 330 -4.58 23.55 -15.35
N PRO A 331 -5.91 23.34 -15.31
CA PRO A 331 -6.83 24.31 -14.74
C PRO A 331 -6.54 24.64 -13.27
N THR A 332 -6.66 25.92 -12.91
CA THR A 332 -6.48 26.39 -11.52
C THR A 332 -7.58 25.94 -10.58
N GLN A 333 -8.74 25.52 -11.11
CA GLN A 333 -9.86 24.96 -10.33
C GLN A 333 -9.47 23.71 -9.52
N PHE A 334 -8.44 22.98 -9.96
CA PHE A 334 -7.92 21.80 -9.26
C PHE A 334 -6.92 22.16 -8.14
N GLY A 335 -6.62 23.44 -7.95
CA GLY A 335 -5.87 23.99 -6.81
C GLY A 335 -4.47 23.39 -6.59
N GLY A 336 -3.90 23.71 -5.44
CA GLY A 336 -2.73 23.06 -4.86
C GLY A 336 -1.38 23.34 -5.54
N ARG A 337 -0.32 22.77 -4.93
CA ARG A 337 1.04 22.89 -5.46
C ARG A 337 1.31 21.87 -6.55
N ARG A 338 2.13 22.28 -7.52
CA ARG A 338 2.56 21.46 -8.65
C ARG A 338 4.08 21.40 -8.66
N LYS A 339 4.61 20.19 -8.67
CA LYS A 339 6.05 19.94 -8.65
C LYS A 339 6.46 19.22 -9.91
N PHE A 340 7.55 19.67 -10.49
CA PHE A 340 8.33 18.94 -11.48
C PHE A 340 9.47 18.26 -10.73
N ILE A 341 9.69 16.97 -11.01
CA ILE A 341 10.75 16.18 -10.40
C ILE A 341 11.55 15.55 -11.52
N LEU A 342 12.87 15.70 -11.48
CA LEU A 342 13.79 14.93 -12.32
C LEU A 342 14.48 13.92 -11.42
N SER A 343 14.31 12.64 -11.68
CA SER A 343 14.93 11.56 -10.91
C SER A 343 15.85 10.72 -11.79
N SER A 344 16.95 10.31 -11.18
CA SER A 344 17.86 9.33 -11.70
C SER A 344 18.13 8.31 -10.59
N PRO A 345 18.11 7.00 -10.91
CA PRO A 345 18.70 6.03 -10.02
C PRO A 345 20.19 6.39 -9.96
N ASP A 346 20.68 6.90 -8.84
CA ASP A 346 22.04 7.44 -8.68
C ASP A 346 23.14 6.35 -8.77
N GLY A 347 22.83 5.22 -9.44
CA GLY A 347 23.62 4.01 -9.48
C GLY A 347 23.71 3.32 -8.13
N ASN A 348 22.93 3.76 -7.14
CA ASN A 348 22.93 3.18 -5.79
C ASN A 348 22.14 1.86 -5.74
N GLU A 349 21.42 1.50 -6.79
CA GLU A 349 20.57 0.33 -6.84
C GLU A 349 20.84 -0.53 -8.08
N VAL A 350 20.78 -1.84 -7.88
CA VAL A 350 20.84 -2.85 -8.93
C VAL A 350 19.60 -3.71 -8.79
N VAL A 351 18.73 -3.68 -9.80
CA VAL A 351 17.45 -4.41 -9.83
C VAL A 351 17.52 -5.51 -10.88
N GLN A 352 17.25 -6.74 -10.49
CA GLN A 352 17.19 -7.90 -11.36
C GLN A 352 15.83 -8.59 -11.21
N ASP A 353 15.05 -8.60 -12.29
CA ASP A 353 13.86 -9.47 -12.38
C ASP A 353 14.33 -10.91 -12.63
N TYR A 354 13.89 -11.85 -11.79
CA TYR A 354 14.25 -13.27 -11.91
C TYR A 354 13.04 -14.17 -12.08
N THR A 355 11.86 -13.61 -12.37
CA THR A 355 10.58 -14.32 -12.46
C THR A 355 10.63 -15.51 -13.41
N ASP A 356 11.21 -15.30 -14.58
CA ASP A 356 11.32 -16.27 -15.67
C ASP A 356 12.74 -16.86 -15.79
N CYS A 357 13.48 -16.93 -14.69
CA CYS A 357 14.83 -17.47 -14.73
C CYS A 357 14.83 -18.97 -15.13
N VAL A 358 15.84 -19.35 -15.92
CA VAL A 358 15.95 -20.67 -16.51
C VAL A 358 16.80 -21.59 -15.63
N LYS A 359 16.35 -22.83 -15.45
CA LYS A 359 17.08 -23.86 -14.69
C LYS A 359 18.45 -24.11 -15.34
N TYR A 360 19.49 -24.09 -14.52
CA TYR A 360 20.87 -24.30 -14.98
C TYR A 360 21.04 -25.58 -15.81
N GLY A 361 21.67 -25.43 -16.98
CA GLY A 361 21.94 -26.54 -17.90
C GLY A 361 20.73 -27.02 -18.70
N THR A 362 19.61 -26.30 -18.69
CA THR A 362 18.38 -26.63 -19.43
C THR A 362 17.76 -25.38 -20.05
N GLU A 363 16.69 -25.53 -20.84
CA GLU A 363 15.89 -24.42 -21.39
C GLU A 363 14.56 -24.21 -20.62
N ILE A 364 14.35 -24.93 -19.52
CA ILE A 364 13.10 -24.93 -18.75
C ILE A 364 13.11 -23.79 -17.73
N GLN A 365 12.04 -23.01 -17.67
CA GLN A 365 11.89 -21.96 -16.65
C GLN A 365 11.65 -22.58 -15.26
N CYS A 366 12.26 -22.01 -14.22
CA CYS A 366 12.13 -22.54 -12.87
C CYS A 366 10.68 -22.58 -12.37
N LYS A 367 9.87 -21.62 -12.82
CA LYS A 367 8.44 -21.53 -12.46
C LYS A 367 7.62 -22.74 -12.92
N ASP A 368 8.01 -23.35 -14.03
CA ASP A 368 7.34 -24.53 -14.60
C ASP A 368 7.92 -25.80 -13.96
N TYR A 369 9.24 -25.85 -13.76
CA TYR A 369 9.94 -27.00 -13.20
C TYR A 369 9.51 -27.39 -11.77
N ILE A 370 9.27 -26.39 -10.91
CA ILE A 370 8.95 -26.63 -9.48
C ILE A 370 7.53 -27.18 -9.32
N ASN A 371 6.61 -26.78 -10.19
CA ASN A 371 5.23 -27.28 -10.18
C ASN A 371 5.17 -28.78 -10.56
N ASP A 372 6.07 -29.22 -11.45
CA ASP A 372 6.04 -30.59 -11.98
C ASP A 372 6.83 -31.60 -11.14
N SER A 373 7.95 -31.18 -10.55
CA SER A 373 8.94 -32.11 -9.97
C SER A 373 9.10 -32.03 -8.45
N GLY A 374 8.66 -30.94 -7.81
CA GLY A 374 8.89 -30.69 -6.38
C GLY A 374 10.37 -30.58 -5.96
N GLN A 375 11.30 -30.51 -6.93
CA GLN A 375 12.75 -30.43 -6.68
C GLN A 375 13.27 -28.98 -6.74
N ASP A 376 14.38 -28.74 -6.05
CA ASP A 376 15.06 -27.43 -6.01
C ASP A 376 15.44 -26.97 -7.44
N CYS A 377 14.93 -25.81 -7.86
CA CYS A 377 15.39 -25.17 -9.08
C CYS A 377 16.48 -24.14 -8.77
N LYS A 378 17.57 -24.16 -9.54
CA LYS A 378 18.67 -23.19 -9.41
C LYS A 378 18.91 -22.52 -10.76
N CYS A 379 18.95 -21.19 -10.74
CA CYS A 379 19.26 -20.38 -11.91
C CYS A 379 20.41 -19.42 -11.58
N PHE A 380 21.19 -19.09 -12.62
CA PHE A 380 22.38 -18.24 -12.52
C PHE A 380 22.20 -17.07 -13.48
N ILE A 381 22.20 -15.86 -12.94
CA ILE A 381 21.92 -14.64 -13.68
C ILE A 381 23.15 -13.74 -13.59
N LEU A 382 23.65 -13.27 -14.73
CA LEU A 382 24.74 -12.30 -14.75
C LEU A 382 24.18 -10.91 -14.46
N ILE A 383 24.69 -10.26 -13.42
CA ILE A 383 24.30 -8.92 -12.99
C ILE A 383 25.50 -7.99 -13.15
N GLU A 384 25.29 -6.88 -13.85
CA GLU A 384 26.29 -5.82 -14.02
C GLU A 384 26.12 -4.74 -12.95
N VAL A 385 27.12 -4.58 -12.08
CA VAL A 385 27.21 -3.45 -11.16
C VAL A 385 28.03 -2.36 -11.85
N LYS A 386 27.36 -1.37 -12.46
CA LYS A 386 28.00 -0.32 -13.27
C LYS A 386 28.84 0.67 -12.47
N LYS A 387 28.49 0.90 -11.20
CA LYS A 387 29.18 1.81 -10.30
C LYS A 387 29.34 1.17 -8.92
N PRO A 388 30.42 1.45 -8.18
CA PRO A 388 30.57 0.90 -6.85
C PRO A 388 29.42 1.32 -5.94
N LEU A 389 28.73 0.36 -5.33
CA LEU A 389 27.66 0.62 -4.36
C LEU A 389 28.31 0.93 -3.01
N THR A 390 28.33 2.20 -2.60
CA THR A 390 28.98 2.62 -1.34
C THR A 390 28.32 1.97 -0.13
N ALA A 391 29.12 1.51 0.84
CA ALA A 391 28.63 0.92 2.08
C ALA A 391 27.69 1.87 2.85
N PRO A 392 26.64 1.35 3.54
CA PRO A 392 26.23 -0.05 3.62
C PRO A 392 25.37 -0.50 2.42
N VAL A 393 25.56 -1.74 1.98
CA VAL A 393 24.81 -2.38 0.89
C VAL A 393 23.95 -3.53 1.42
N THR A 394 22.64 -3.45 1.17
CA THR A 394 21.67 -4.51 1.54
C THR A 394 21.03 -5.08 0.27
N ALA A 395 20.82 -6.39 0.25
CA ALA A 395 20.01 -7.06 -0.73
C ALA A 395 18.58 -7.27 -0.23
N PHE A 396 17.62 -7.13 -1.14
CA PHE A 396 16.18 -7.24 -0.91
C PHE A 396 15.55 -8.14 -1.95
N TYR A 397 14.37 -8.65 -1.61
CA TYR A 397 13.40 -9.10 -2.60
C TYR A 397 12.18 -8.20 -2.61
N GLU A 398 11.52 -8.12 -3.77
CA GLU A 398 10.25 -7.46 -3.95
C GLU A 398 9.31 -8.36 -4.76
N LEU A 399 8.05 -8.45 -4.30
CA LEU A 399 6.96 -9.10 -5.01
C LEU A 399 5.98 -8.02 -5.49
N GLU A 400 5.81 -7.89 -6.81
CA GLU A 400 5.09 -6.78 -7.46
C GLU A 400 3.66 -6.53 -6.94
N ALA A 401 2.95 -7.57 -6.54
CA ALA A 401 1.58 -7.51 -6.01
C ALA A 401 1.47 -7.99 -4.55
N TYR A 402 2.53 -7.82 -3.74
CA TYR A 402 2.53 -8.24 -2.34
C TYR A 402 1.37 -7.66 -1.51
N ASP A 403 0.92 -6.43 -1.82
CA ASP A 403 -0.17 -5.77 -1.09
C ASP A 403 -1.47 -6.59 -1.10
N GLN A 404 -1.69 -7.42 -2.13
CA GLN A 404 -2.83 -8.33 -2.20
C GLN A 404 -2.69 -9.46 -1.17
N ILE A 405 -1.50 -10.08 -1.08
CA ILE A 405 -1.16 -11.12 -0.09
C ILE A 405 -1.27 -10.54 1.33
N SER A 406 -0.65 -9.37 1.54
CA SER A 406 -0.65 -8.63 2.80
C SER A 406 -2.07 -8.34 3.30
N ARG A 407 -2.94 -7.78 2.45
CA ARG A 407 -4.33 -7.48 2.84
C ARG A 407 -5.16 -8.72 3.13
N LEU A 408 -5.00 -9.78 2.33
CA LEU A 408 -5.79 -10.99 2.47
C LEU A 408 -5.34 -11.84 3.68
N TYR A 409 -4.04 -11.90 3.97
CA TYR A 409 -3.49 -12.88 4.91
C TYR A 409 -3.07 -12.26 6.25
N SER A 410 -2.91 -10.94 6.35
CA SER A 410 -2.44 -10.24 7.56
C SER A 410 -3.15 -10.64 8.85
N LYS A 411 -4.45 -10.97 8.77
CA LYS A 411 -5.27 -11.36 9.92
C LYS A 411 -5.18 -12.86 10.26
N SER A 412 -4.64 -13.69 9.38
CA SER A 412 -4.56 -15.13 9.59
C SER A 412 -3.22 -15.52 10.22
N ARG A 413 -3.15 -15.34 11.53
CA ARG A 413 -1.99 -15.62 12.40
C ARG A 413 -2.42 -15.65 13.87
N ASP A 414 -1.60 -16.25 14.74
CA ASP A 414 -1.79 -16.28 16.19
C ASP A 414 -0.67 -15.48 16.89
N ASP A 415 -1.01 -14.30 17.40
CA ASP A 415 -0.04 -13.38 18.01
C ASP A 415 0.47 -13.87 19.38
N ASP A 416 -0.34 -14.62 20.14
CA ASP A 416 0.09 -15.21 21.42
C ASP A 416 1.13 -16.31 21.16
N GLN A 417 0.90 -17.11 20.11
CA GLN A 417 1.87 -18.10 19.67
C GLN A 417 3.19 -17.45 19.25
N LEU A 418 3.15 -16.36 18.47
CA LEU A 418 4.35 -15.62 18.04
C LEU A 418 5.10 -14.98 19.21
N ALA A 419 4.39 -14.60 20.28
CA ALA A 419 4.94 -14.16 21.55
C ALA A 419 5.51 -15.31 22.42
N GLY A 420 5.52 -16.54 21.92
CA GLY A 420 6.11 -17.70 22.58
C GLY A 420 5.16 -18.45 23.53
N HIS A 421 3.88 -18.06 23.57
CA HIS A 421 2.85 -18.74 24.36
C HIS A 421 2.17 -19.82 23.52
N LEU A 422 2.75 -21.02 23.53
CA LEU A 422 2.23 -22.14 22.75
C LEU A 422 0.98 -22.76 23.40
N SER A 423 -0.11 -22.86 22.63
CA SER A 423 -1.35 -23.56 22.99
C SER A 423 -1.59 -24.74 22.04
N LEU A 424 -2.13 -25.84 22.56
CA LEU A 424 -2.60 -26.95 21.72
C LEU A 424 -3.89 -26.61 20.96
N GLU A 425 -4.55 -25.52 21.36
CA GLU A 425 -5.69 -24.90 20.68
C GLU A 425 -5.25 -23.48 20.26
N PRO A 426 -4.58 -23.34 19.10
CA PRO A 426 -4.19 -22.03 18.59
C PRO A 426 -5.41 -21.22 18.16
N SER A 427 -5.21 -19.91 17.97
CA SER A 427 -6.28 -18.97 17.65
C SER A 427 -7.11 -19.36 16.43
N GLU A 428 -8.42 -19.11 16.51
CA GLU A 428 -9.37 -19.32 15.40
C GLU A 428 -9.06 -18.44 14.18
N SER A 429 -8.33 -17.34 14.37
CA SER A 429 -7.87 -16.47 13.28
C SER A 429 -7.02 -17.21 12.23
N CYS A 430 -6.34 -18.29 12.63
CA CYS A 430 -5.58 -19.15 11.74
C CYS A 430 -6.46 -19.97 10.77
N GLY A 431 -7.76 -20.15 11.07
CA GLY A 431 -8.73 -20.81 10.21
C GLY A 431 -8.33 -22.24 9.81
N SER A 432 -8.29 -22.54 8.51
CA SER A 432 -7.86 -23.85 8.02
C SER A 432 -6.37 -24.15 8.25
N TYR A 433 -5.58 -23.15 8.65
CA TYR A 433 -4.14 -23.28 8.90
C TYR A 433 -3.81 -23.47 10.39
N THR A 434 -4.81 -23.79 11.23
CA THR A 434 -4.61 -24.03 12.67
C THR A 434 -4.01 -25.40 12.95
N TYR A 435 -4.37 -26.43 12.17
CA TYR A 435 -3.95 -27.82 12.40
C TYR A 435 -3.47 -28.48 11.12
N ALA A 436 -2.44 -29.32 11.23
CA ALA A 436 -2.00 -30.23 10.18
C ALA A 436 -2.47 -31.65 10.49
N CYS A 437 -2.73 -32.45 9.45
CA CYS A 437 -3.06 -33.87 9.61
C CYS A 437 -1.79 -34.70 9.57
N GLU A 438 -1.57 -35.53 10.58
CA GLU A 438 -0.43 -36.44 10.60
C GLU A 438 -0.76 -37.72 9.81
N ASN A 439 -0.07 -37.93 8.69
CA ASN A 439 -0.37 -38.99 7.71
C ASN A 439 -0.44 -40.41 8.30
N ALA A 440 0.21 -40.67 9.44
CA ALA A 440 0.27 -41.99 10.07
C ALA A 440 -0.88 -42.27 11.06
N THR A 441 -1.51 -41.23 11.63
CA THR A 441 -2.45 -41.38 12.76
C THR A 441 -3.79 -40.69 12.54
N ALA A 442 -3.94 -39.90 11.46
CA ALA A 442 -5.07 -39.00 11.21
C ALA A 442 -5.39 -38.05 12.39
N ARG A 443 -4.44 -37.86 13.31
CA ARG A 443 -4.58 -36.92 14.41
C ARG A 443 -4.27 -35.51 13.93
N ARG A 444 -5.08 -34.55 14.38
CA ARG A 444 -4.86 -33.13 14.15
C ARG A 444 -3.75 -32.67 15.08
N LYS A 445 -2.64 -32.19 14.51
CA LYS A 445 -1.51 -31.63 15.25
C LYS A 445 -1.50 -30.11 15.05
N PRO A 446 -1.48 -29.30 16.13
CA PRO A 446 -1.50 -27.84 16.00
C PRO A 446 -0.25 -27.35 15.25
N ILE A 447 -0.42 -26.35 14.38
CA ILE A 447 0.67 -25.79 13.59
C ILE A 447 1.36 -24.67 14.38
N ALA A 448 2.68 -24.60 14.34
CA ALA A 448 3.48 -23.50 14.88
C ALA A 448 4.56 -23.06 13.87
N PRO A 449 4.51 -21.82 13.37
CA PRO A 449 3.47 -20.80 13.55
C PRO A 449 2.21 -21.10 12.71
N CYS A 450 1.00 -20.99 13.28
CA CYS A 450 -0.23 -21.16 12.52
C CYS A 450 -0.59 -19.93 11.67
N GLY A 451 -1.42 -20.16 10.66
CA GLY A 451 -2.03 -19.10 9.86
C GLY A 451 -1.51 -19.01 8.43
N ARG A 452 -2.36 -18.49 7.56
CA ARG A 452 -2.09 -18.39 6.12
C ARG A 452 -0.90 -17.47 5.80
N LEU A 453 -0.67 -16.46 6.63
CA LEU A 453 0.48 -15.56 6.46
C LEU A 453 1.79 -16.33 6.63
N ALA A 454 1.93 -17.09 7.72
CA ALA A 454 3.11 -17.89 7.98
C ALA A 454 3.30 -19.00 6.94
N ASP A 455 2.24 -19.71 6.58
CA ASP A 455 2.30 -20.77 5.55
C ASP A 455 2.79 -20.24 4.19
N ALA A 456 2.44 -19.01 3.83
CA ALA A 456 2.83 -18.38 2.57
C ALA A 456 4.25 -17.77 2.57
N MET A 457 5.09 -18.04 3.57
CA MET A 457 6.43 -17.47 3.72
C MET A 457 7.29 -17.61 2.47
N PHE A 458 7.96 -16.51 2.09
CA PHE A 458 8.88 -16.48 0.96
C PHE A 458 10.12 -17.38 1.20
N THR A 459 10.44 -18.24 0.23
CA THR A 459 11.46 -19.29 0.36
C THR A 459 12.61 -19.19 -0.64
N ASP A 460 12.55 -18.33 -1.67
CA ASP A 460 13.67 -18.20 -2.60
C ASP A 460 14.91 -17.67 -1.85
N THR A 461 16.09 -18.13 -2.27
CA THR A 461 17.36 -17.67 -1.67
C THR A 461 18.34 -17.16 -2.71
N PHE A 462 19.14 -16.17 -2.31
CA PHE A 462 20.05 -15.46 -3.20
C PHE A 462 21.49 -15.55 -2.69
N LYS A 463 22.42 -15.88 -3.58
CA LYS A 463 23.86 -15.77 -3.35
C LYS A 463 24.51 -15.03 -4.50
N LEU A 464 25.49 -14.19 -4.18
CA LEU A 464 26.24 -13.44 -5.17
C LEU A 464 27.66 -14.00 -5.24
N GLU A 465 28.17 -14.22 -6.45
CA GLU A 465 29.50 -14.76 -6.71
C GLU A 465 30.25 -13.83 -7.68
N THR A 466 31.55 -13.61 -7.44
CA THR A 466 32.44 -12.86 -8.34
C THR A 466 33.74 -13.63 -8.50
N ASN A 467 34.23 -13.80 -9.72
CA ASN A 467 35.45 -14.59 -10.02
C ASN A 467 35.46 -15.99 -9.37
N ASN A 468 34.31 -16.69 -9.35
CA ASN A 468 34.10 -17.98 -8.66
C ASN A 468 34.24 -17.97 -7.12
N GLU A 469 34.34 -16.79 -6.51
CA GLU A 469 34.30 -16.63 -5.05
C GLU A 469 32.91 -16.13 -4.62
N SER A 470 32.34 -16.77 -3.60
CA SER A 470 31.09 -16.30 -3.01
C SER A 470 31.33 -15.02 -2.21
N LEU A 471 30.49 -14.02 -2.45
CA LEU A 471 30.46 -12.81 -1.63
C LEU A 471 30.07 -13.17 -0.20
N THR A 472 30.83 -12.69 0.77
CA THR A 472 30.50 -12.82 2.18
C THR A 472 29.38 -11.85 2.54
N TYR A 473 28.29 -12.36 3.11
CA TYR A 473 27.12 -11.58 3.51
C TYR A 473 26.66 -11.94 4.92
N ILE A 474 25.92 -11.04 5.54
CA ILE A 474 25.37 -11.14 6.90
C ILE A 474 23.84 -11.24 6.79
N ARG A 475 23.24 -12.26 7.41
CA ARG A 475 21.78 -12.53 7.40
C ARG A 475 21.04 -12.14 8.68
N TYR A 476 21.74 -11.51 9.60
CA TYR A 476 21.23 -11.07 10.90
C TYR A 476 21.52 -9.57 11.12
N GLY A 477 20.86 -8.98 12.11
CA GLY A 477 20.87 -7.54 12.37
C GLY A 477 20.14 -6.71 11.32
N LEU A 478 19.32 -7.32 10.46
CA LEU A 478 18.58 -6.74 9.34
C LEU A 478 17.45 -5.81 9.76
N ILE A 479 16.87 -6.06 10.93
CA ILE A 479 15.80 -5.28 11.57
C ILE A 479 16.26 -4.73 12.92
N ALA A 480 15.54 -3.72 13.44
CA ALA A 480 15.82 -3.20 14.78
C ALA A 480 15.38 -4.20 15.86
N GLU A 481 15.93 -4.09 17.07
CA GLU A 481 15.47 -4.94 18.18
C GLU A 481 14.02 -4.67 18.56
N ASP A 482 13.53 -3.42 18.43
CA ASP A 482 12.12 -3.07 18.66
C ASP A 482 11.18 -3.82 17.70
N ASP A 483 11.61 -4.13 16.47
CA ASP A 483 10.81 -4.93 15.53
C ASP A 483 10.64 -6.40 16.00
N LYS A 484 11.46 -6.86 16.95
CA LYS A 484 11.42 -8.20 17.54
C LYS A 484 10.62 -8.26 18.83
N GLU A 485 10.14 -7.13 19.37
CA GLU A 485 9.50 -7.06 20.70
C GLU A 485 8.31 -8.01 20.84
N HIS A 486 7.53 -8.21 19.77
CA HIS A 486 6.33 -9.05 19.78
C HIS A 486 6.60 -10.51 19.38
N PHE A 487 7.88 -10.87 19.19
CA PHE A 487 8.29 -12.18 18.72
C PHE A 487 9.25 -12.80 19.72
N HIS A 488 8.82 -13.88 20.37
CA HIS A 488 9.63 -14.58 21.35
C HIS A 488 9.60 -16.09 21.14
N ASN A 489 10.73 -16.73 21.39
CA ASN A 489 10.76 -18.18 21.46
C ASN A 489 10.13 -18.65 22.77
N PRO A 490 9.42 -19.79 22.78
CA PRO A 490 8.87 -20.35 24.00
C PRO A 490 9.97 -20.65 25.02
N VAL A 491 9.69 -20.37 26.29
CA VAL A 491 10.62 -20.66 27.39
C VAL A 491 10.76 -22.17 27.53
N THR A 492 11.96 -22.69 27.29
CA THR A 492 12.24 -24.12 27.42
C THR A 492 13.58 -24.41 28.09
N VAL A 493 13.64 -25.56 28.77
CA VAL A 493 14.88 -26.12 29.29
C VAL A 493 15.48 -27.01 28.20
N GLY A 494 16.61 -26.60 27.63
CA GLY A 494 17.33 -27.36 26.60
C GLY A 494 17.18 -26.78 25.19
N ASN A 495 17.04 -27.66 24.18
CA ASN A 495 17.00 -27.25 22.77
C ASN A 495 15.60 -26.77 22.36
N LEU A 496 15.54 -25.75 21.49
CA LEU A 496 14.31 -25.12 21.00
C LEU A 496 13.35 -26.12 20.35
N SER A 497 13.87 -27.18 19.73
CA SER A 497 13.05 -28.26 19.14
C SER A 497 12.10 -28.91 20.15
N ASN A 498 12.49 -29.00 21.42
CA ASN A 498 11.66 -29.61 22.47
C ASN A 498 10.40 -28.78 22.76
N ALA A 499 10.48 -27.45 22.59
CA ALA A 499 9.33 -26.55 22.74
C ALA A 499 8.20 -26.90 21.77
N PHE A 500 8.56 -27.38 20.59
CA PHE A 500 7.65 -27.57 19.47
C PHE A 500 7.32 -29.05 19.20
N ILE A 501 7.68 -29.97 20.10
CA ILE A 501 7.51 -31.42 19.87
C ILE A 501 6.05 -31.82 19.55
N ASN A 502 5.10 -31.15 20.20
CA ASN A 502 3.66 -31.36 20.00
C ASN A 502 3.06 -30.53 18.86
N PHE A 503 3.89 -29.79 18.13
CA PHE A 503 3.47 -28.93 17.03
C PHE A 503 3.96 -29.49 15.68
N SER A 504 3.26 -29.11 14.62
CA SER A 504 3.70 -29.27 13.24
C SER A 504 4.25 -27.95 12.71
N LYS A 505 5.19 -28.00 11.77
CA LYS A 505 5.48 -26.85 10.92
C LYS A 505 4.29 -26.53 10.00
N PRO A 506 4.21 -25.32 9.44
CA PRO A 506 3.26 -25.00 8.37
C PRO A 506 3.37 -25.98 7.21
N MET A 507 2.26 -26.24 6.54
CA MET A 507 2.13 -27.30 5.54
C MET A 507 3.10 -27.10 4.36
N SER A 508 3.30 -25.83 3.98
CA SER A 508 4.17 -25.47 2.86
C SER A 508 5.66 -25.36 3.26
N TRP A 509 5.98 -25.44 4.55
CA TRP A 509 7.36 -25.27 5.00
C TRP A 509 8.17 -26.55 4.80
N ARG A 510 9.40 -26.41 4.28
CA ARG A 510 10.38 -27.51 4.22
C ARG A 510 11.07 -27.74 5.55
N LYS A 511 11.36 -26.67 6.28
CA LYS A 511 12.06 -26.67 7.57
C LYS A 511 11.10 -26.35 8.71
N ASN A 512 11.42 -26.81 9.90
CA ASN A 512 10.74 -26.36 11.11
C ASN A 512 11.19 -24.96 11.52
N VAL A 513 10.41 -24.31 12.37
CA VAL A 513 10.71 -22.94 12.83
C VAL A 513 12.03 -22.86 13.61
N TRP A 514 12.42 -23.92 14.32
CA TRP A 514 13.71 -24.02 15.01
C TRP A 514 14.89 -24.41 14.10
N GLU A 515 14.67 -24.58 12.80
CA GLU A 515 15.69 -24.92 11.80
C GLU A 515 15.97 -23.77 10.83
N LEU A 516 15.37 -22.59 11.07
CA LEU A 516 15.51 -21.43 10.19
C LEU A 516 16.94 -20.88 10.19
N ASP A 517 17.61 -20.82 11.35
CA ASP A 517 19.02 -20.43 11.47
C ASP A 517 19.73 -21.16 12.63
N ILE A 518 20.13 -22.42 12.39
CA ILE A 518 20.81 -23.26 13.39
C ILE A 518 22.16 -22.65 13.82
N GLY A 519 22.80 -21.85 12.96
CA GLY A 519 24.10 -21.24 13.23
C GLY A 519 24.06 -20.03 14.15
N HIS A 520 22.89 -19.41 14.33
CA HIS A 520 22.71 -18.21 15.15
C HIS A 520 21.47 -18.39 16.04
N PRO A 521 21.63 -18.95 17.26
CA PRO A 521 20.51 -19.21 18.17
C PRO A 521 19.63 -17.99 18.45
N ASP A 522 20.23 -16.79 18.55
CA ASP A 522 19.53 -15.52 18.78
C ASP A 522 18.70 -15.05 17.56
N ASN A 523 18.95 -15.63 16.38
CA ASN A 523 18.25 -15.38 15.11
C ASN A 523 17.47 -16.62 14.64
N ASN A 524 16.97 -17.45 15.56
CA ASN A 524 16.28 -18.69 15.23
C ASN A 524 14.89 -18.76 15.88
N GLY A 525 14.03 -19.66 15.40
CA GLY A 525 12.65 -19.76 15.90
C GLY A 525 11.79 -18.57 15.46
N PHE A 526 10.84 -18.17 16.32
CA PHE A 526 10.03 -16.97 16.10
C PHE A 526 10.84 -15.69 16.12
N ARG A 527 12.05 -15.69 16.71
CA ARG A 527 12.98 -14.55 16.67
C ARG A 527 13.80 -14.45 15.38
N ASN A 528 13.64 -15.37 14.44
CA ASN A 528 14.35 -15.31 13.16
C ASN A 528 13.95 -14.05 12.37
N GLU A 529 14.93 -13.25 12.00
CA GLU A 529 14.68 -11.96 11.34
C GLU A 529 14.01 -12.13 9.97
N GLN A 530 14.37 -13.14 9.18
CA GLN A 530 13.71 -13.39 7.88
C GLN A 530 12.23 -13.75 8.05
N PHE A 531 11.92 -14.53 9.08
CA PHE A 531 10.54 -14.82 9.47
C PHE A 531 9.80 -13.54 9.90
N ILE A 532 10.38 -12.73 10.79
CA ILE A 532 9.76 -11.47 11.25
C ILE A 532 9.55 -10.49 10.09
N ILE A 533 10.56 -10.32 9.22
CA ILE A 533 10.47 -9.47 8.01
C ILE A 533 9.32 -9.91 7.11
N TRP A 534 9.07 -11.22 6.99
CA TRP A 534 7.92 -11.73 6.27
C TRP A 534 6.59 -11.40 6.96
N MET A 535 6.50 -11.67 8.27
CA MET A 535 5.31 -11.40 9.08
C MET A 535 4.95 -9.91 9.16
N LYS A 536 5.91 -9.01 8.93
CA LYS A 536 5.69 -7.57 8.75
C LYS A 536 5.09 -7.26 7.38
N THR A 537 3.78 -7.06 7.36
CA THR A 537 2.99 -6.87 6.13
C THR A 537 3.06 -5.46 5.53
N ASP A 538 3.66 -4.51 6.24
CA ASP A 538 3.91 -3.11 5.85
C ASP A 538 5.16 -2.93 4.98
N LEU A 539 6.03 -3.94 4.90
CA LEU A 539 7.25 -3.90 4.10
C LEU A 539 7.05 -4.49 2.70
N LYS A 540 6.96 -3.62 1.68
CA LYS A 540 6.91 -4.01 0.26
C LYS A 540 8.22 -4.62 -0.24
N ARG A 541 9.35 -4.00 0.09
CA ARG A 541 10.71 -4.53 -0.17
C ARG A 541 11.26 -5.12 1.12
N LYS A 542 11.67 -6.38 1.08
CA LYS A 542 12.03 -7.15 2.27
C LYS A 542 13.53 -7.49 2.26
N PRO A 543 14.32 -7.09 3.27
CA PRO A 543 15.76 -7.34 3.28
C PRO A 543 16.07 -8.82 3.47
N VAL A 544 17.05 -9.34 2.73
CA VAL A 544 17.49 -10.75 2.80
C VAL A 544 18.83 -10.88 3.50
N TRP A 545 19.78 -10.02 3.13
CA TRP A 545 21.13 -10.01 3.69
C TRP A 545 21.82 -8.68 3.40
N ARG A 546 22.90 -8.39 4.15
CA ARG A 546 23.80 -7.26 3.89
C ARG A 546 25.17 -7.75 3.46
N VAL A 547 25.84 -7.00 2.61
CA VAL A 547 27.24 -7.27 2.27
C VAL A 547 28.08 -7.16 3.55
N ASN A 548 28.97 -8.12 3.77
CA ASN A 548 29.96 -8.02 4.84
C ASN A 548 31.06 -7.05 4.37
N HIS A 549 31.02 -5.82 4.84
CA HIS A 549 31.96 -4.75 4.47
C HIS A 549 33.32 -4.91 5.16
N THR A 550 34.04 -5.96 4.78
CA THR A 550 35.42 -6.25 5.18
C THR A 550 36.29 -6.50 3.95
N GLY A 551 37.60 -6.27 4.06
CA GLY A 551 38.53 -6.48 2.97
C GLY A 551 38.18 -5.65 1.72
N VAL A 552 38.07 -6.32 0.57
CA VAL A 552 37.78 -5.68 -0.73
C VAL A 552 36.44 -4.93 -0.75
N TYR A 553 35.52 -5.27 0.15
CA TYR A 553 34.20 -4.65 0.24
C TYR A 553 34.10 -3.54 1.28
N GLU A 554 35.18 -3.18 1.98
CA GLU A 554 35.16 -2.23 3.13
C GLU A 554 34.41 -0.93 2.84
N LYS A 555 34.66 -0.30 1.68
CA LYS A 555 34.06 1.01 1.32
C LYS A 555 32.85 0.91 0.42
N ALA A 556 32.76 -0.15 -0.39
CA ALA A 556 31.72 -0.33 -1.40
C ALA A 556 31.68 -1.77 -1.90
N LEU A 557 30.56 -2.18 -2.50
CA LEU A 557 30.55 -3.31 -3.44
C LEU A 557 31.11 -2.79 -4.79
N PRO A 558 32.27 -3.29 -5.27
CA PRO A 558 32.91 -2.77 -6.48
C PRO A 558 32.04 -2.90 -7.74
N ALA A 559 32.26 -1.99 -8.69
CA ALA A 559 31.73 -2.15 -10.03
C ALA A 559 32.37 -3.37 -10.72
N ALA A 560 31.55 -4.36 -11.05
CA ALA A 560 31.97 -5.63 -11.64
C ALA A 560 30.75 -6.39 -12.15
N ASN A 561 31.00 -7.47 -12.91
CA ASN A 561 30.01 -8.47 -13.22
C ASN A 561 29.95 -9.50 -12.10
N TYR A 562 28.76 -9.72 -11.56
CA TYR A 562 28.50 -10.70 -10.52
C TYR A 562 27.55 -11.77 -11.06
N THR A 563 27.72 -13.00 -10.58
CA THR A 563 26.77 -14.08 -10.84
C THR A 563 25.81 -14.16 -9.65
N LEU A 564 24.54 -13.84 -9.89
CA LEU A 564 23.46 -14.09 -8.94
C LEU A 564 23.00 -15.54 -9.08
N LYS A 565 23.24 -16.32 -8.05
CA LYS A 565 22.69 -17.67 -7.88
C LYS A 565 21.39 -17.58 -7.10
N VAL A 566 20.29 -17.88 -7.78
CA VAL A 566 18.96 -17.96 -7.18
C VAL A 566 18.62 -19.43 -6.96
N THR A 567 18.23 -19.78 -5.74
CA THR A 567 17.51 -21.03 -5.48
C THR A 567 16.03 -20.69 -5.47
N TYR A 568 15.34 -21.06 -6.54
CA TYR A 568 13.93 -20.80 -6.77
C TYR A 568 13.15 -21.95 -6.13
N ASP A 569 12.38 -21.63 -5.10
CA ASP A 569 11.59 -22.55 -4.27
C ASP A 569 10.19 -22.01 -3.96
N TYR A 570 9.95 -20.72 -4.16
CA TYR A 570 8.66 -20.10 -3.87
C TYR A 570 7.66 -20.42 -4.99
N PRO A 571 6.53 -21.08 -4.69
CA PRO A 571 5.63 -21.64 -5.70
C PRO A 571 4.80 -20.57 -6.42
N THR A 572 4.58 -20.74 -7.72
CA THR A 572 3.77 -19.79 -8.53
C THR A 572 2.28 -19.85 -8.23
N SER A 573 1.79 -20.96 -7.68
CA SER A 573 0.40 -21.09 -7.20
C SER A 573 0.03 -20.08 -6.11
N ARG A 574 1.03 -19.58 -5.36
CA ARG A 574 0.85 -18.61 -4.27
C ARG A 574 1.03 -17.16 -4.73
N PHE A 575 1.79 -16.95 -5.81
CA PHE A 575 2.09 -15.64 -6.36
C PHE A 575 2.44 -15.72 -7.85
N SER A 576 1.63 -15.06 -8.68
CA SER A 576 1.79 -15.01 -10.15
C SER A 576 2.40 -13.70 -10.66
N GLY A 577 2.74 -12.76 -9.78
CA GLY A 577 3.36 -11.49 -10.16
C GLY A 577 4.88 -11.58 -10.36
N ARG A 578 5.51 -10.45 -10.69
CA ARG A 578 6.96 -10.37 -10.86
C ARG A 578 7.71 -10.43 -9.54
N ARG A 579 8.88 -11.07 -9.59
CA ARG A 579 9.82 -11.23 -8.48
C ARG A 579 11.13 -10.55 -8.80
N LYS A 580 11.55 -9.63 -7.94
CA LYS A 580 12.75 -8.82 -8.15
C LYS A 580 13.75 -9.07 -7.04
N PHE A 581 15.00 -9.27 -7.41
CA PHE A 581 16.16 -9.18 -6.54
C PHE A 581 16.74 -7.78 -6.67
N ILE A 582 17.05 -7.15 -5.54
CA ILE A 582 17.47 -5.75 -5.50
C ILE A 582 18.68 -5.63 -4.58
N MET A 583 19.76 -4.99 -5.01
CA MET A 583 20.84 -4.55 -4.12
C MET A 583 20.84 -3.04 -4.06
N SER A 584 20.88 -2.46 -2.86
CA SER A 584 20.93 -1.01 -2.71
C SER A 584 21.95 -0.54 -1.68
N ALA A 585 22.76 0.44 -2.07
CA ALA A 585 23.50 1.35 -1.20
C ALA A 585 22.56 2.42 -0.64
N LYS A 586 22.83 2.89 0.59
CA LYS A 586 22.14 4.02 1.28
C LYS A 586 20.61 3.89 1.38
N GLN A 587 20.16 3.27 2.48
CA GLN A 587 18.75 3.24 2.86
C GLN A 587 18.40 4.40 3.80
N LYS A 588 17.27 5.08 3.56
CA LYS A 588 16.66 5.97 4.55
C LYS A 588 15.34 5.39 5.02
N ASN A 589 15.25 5.07 6.29
CA ASN A 589 13.96 4.76 6.92
C ASN A 589 13.16 6.06 6.97
N VAL A 590 12.09 6.15 6.19
CA VAL A 590 11.16 7.27 6.21
C VAL A 590 9.89 6.81 6.89
N ILE A 591 9.67 7.33 8.10
CA ILE A 591 8.39 7.21 8.79
C ILE A 591 7.38 8.03 7.98
N LEU A 592 6.50 7.37 7.23
CA LEU A 592 5.43 8.06 6.51
C LEU A 592 4.36 8.52 7.51
N ALA A 593 3.67 9.61 7.16
CA ALA A 593 2.76 10.32 8.06
C ALA A 593 1.68 9.41 8.69
N ALA A 594 1.18 9.82 9.87
CA ALA A 594 0.20 9.08 10.66
C ALA A 594 -0.96 8.55 9.81
N ASN A 595 -1.30 7.28 10.01
CA ASN A 595 -2.42 6.63 9.35
C ASN A 595 -3.70 7.47 9.54
N ALA A 596 -4.52 7.60 8.50
CA ALA A 596 -5.72 8.45 8.52
C ALA A 596 -6.66 8.15 9.71
N GLY A 597 -6.67 6.90 10.19
CA GLY A 597 -7.37 6.49 11.41
C GLY A 597 -6.82 7.16 12.68
N GLY A 598 -5.50 7.26 12.84
CA GLY A 598 -4.86 7.95 13.96
C GLY A 598 -5.14 9.44 14.00
N VAL A 599 -5.09 10.09 12.82
CA VAL A 599 -5.48 11.49 12.70
C VAL A 599 -6.97 11.69 13.06
N THR A 600 -7.84 10.78 12.61
CA THR A 600 -9.29 10.84 12.90
C THR A 600 -9.57 10.68 14.39
N LEU A 601 -8.95 9.71 15.06
CA LEU A 601 -9.10 9.50 16.51
C LEU A 601 -8.54 10.66 17.32
N LEU A 602 -7.44 11.27 16.88
CA LEU A 602 -6.87 12.46 17.50
C LEU A 602 -7.83 13.66 17.40
N VAL A 603 -8.42 13.91 16.23
CA VAL A 603 -9.37 15.00 16.03
C VAL A 603 -10.65 14.80 16.85
N ILE A 604 -11.21 13.58 16.81
CA ILE A 604 -12.41 13.24 17.60
C ILE A 604 -12.10 13.37 19.10
N GLY A 605 -10.96 12.86 19.55
CA GLY A 605 -10.52 12.94 20.94
C GLY A 605 -10.38 14.37 21.45
N LEU A 606 -9.74 15.25 20.67
CA LEU A 606 -9.59 16.66 21.00
C LEU A 606 -10.94 17.39 21.05
N LEU A 607 -11.85 17.12 20.11
CA LEU A 607 -13.19 17.71 20.11
C LEU A 607 -14.01 17.28 21.34
N CYS A 608 -14.00 15.99 21.67
CA CYS A 608 -14.68 15.48 22.87
C CYS A 608 -14.11 16.09 24.16
N PHE A 609 -12.79 16.19 24.27
CA PHE A 609 -12.13 16.80 25.43
C PHE A 609 -12.49 18.29 25.58
N ILE A 610 -12.34 19.08 24.51
CA ILE A 610 -12.61 20.53 24.54
C ILE A 610 -14.07 20.81 24.87
N THR A 611 -15.01 20.13 24.19
CA THR A 611 -16.44 20.34 24.40
C THR A 611 -16.88 19.97 25.81
N ALA A 612 -16.44 18.82 26.34
CA ALA A 612 -16.75 18.41 27.71
C ALA A 612 -16.17 19.39 28.75
N THR A 613 -14.94 19.84 28.56
CA THR A 613 -14.27 20.78 29.46
C THR A 613 -14.94 22.16 29.45
N CYS A 614 -15.31 22.68 28.28
CA CYS A 614 -16.04 23.94 28.16
C CYS A 614 -17.41 23.89 28.86
N VAL A 615 -18.16 22.79 28.71
CA VAL A 615 -19.45 22.61 29.38
C VAL A 615 -19.28 22.51 30.90
N LEU A 616 -18.25 21.79 31.38
CA LEU A 616 -17.92 21.72 32.81
C LEU A 616 -17.59 23.11 33.36
N LEU A 617 -16.72 23.88 32.69
CA LEU A 617 -16.35 25.25 33.10
C LEU A 617 -17.56 26.18 33.10
N TYR A 618 -18.43 26.11 32.09
CA TYR A 618 -19.66 26.90 32.05
C TYR A 618 -20.60 26.56 33.21
N ARG A 619 -20.76 25.28 33.54
CA ARG A 619 -21.57 24.82 34.67
C ARG A 619 -20.97 25.25 36.01
N CYS A 620 -19.65 25.15 36.18
CA CYS A 620 -18.96 25.63 37.38
C CYS A 620 -19.11 27.14 37.54
N ARG A 621 -18.89 27.92 36.47
CA ARG A 621 -19.10 29.38 36.48
C ARG A 621 -20.54 29.75 36.86
N ARG A 622 -21.54 29.08 36.28
CA ARG A 622 -22.95 29.31 36.63
C ARG A 622 -23.28 28.91 38.07
N HIS A 623 -22.57 27.92 38.63
CA HIS A 623 -22.69 27.53 40.03
C HIS A 623 -22.07 28.58 40.96
N ILE A 624 -20.89 29.10 40.62
CA ILE A 624 -20.18 30.14 41.38
C ILE A 624 -20.97 31.46 41.36
N ILE A 625 -21.48 31.88 40.20
CA ILE A 625 -22.31 33.09 40.10
C ILE A 625 -23.60 32.95 40.92
N ARG A 626 -24.24 31.78 40.93
CA ARG A 626 -25.41 31.52 41.78
C ARG A 626 -25.06 31.54 43.27
N TRP A 627 -23.86 31.08 43.66
CA TRP A 627 -23.39 31.08 45.04
C TRP A 627 -22.98 32.47 45.53
N ILE A 628 -22.50 33.35 44.64
CA ILE A 628 -22.18 34.75 44.97
C ILE A 628 -23.45 35.61 45.11
N HIS A 629 -24.54 35.25 44.43
CA HIS A 629 -25.82 35.95 44.49
C HIS A 629 -26.78 35.45 45.60
N THR A 630 -26.45 34.36 46.28
CA THR A 630 -27.15 33.84 47.47
C THR A 630 -26.32 34.10 48.71
#